data_AF-A0A815TS22-F1
#
_entry.id   AF-A0A815TS22-F1
#
_cell.length_a   1.000
_cell.length_b   1.000
_cell.length_c   1.000
_cell.angle_alpha   90.00
_cell.angle_beta   90.00
_cell.angle_gamma   90.00
#
_symmetry.space_group_name_H-M   'P 1'
#
loop_
_entity.id
_entity.type
_entity.pdbx_description
1 polymer ?
#
loop_
_entity_poly.entity_id
_entity_poly.type
_entity_poly.pdbx_seq_one_letter_code
_entity_poly.pdbx_strand_id
1 'polypeptide(L)'
;ILYYITVYTGDKKNAGTDSRVYIVMHGTNVSSNQIFLSDGKFEKKSVDKFTVNAPPNFSPLTALDIGHDNSGFGPGWYLDKVC
;
A
#
# COMPACT_ATOMS: atom_id res chain seq x y z
N ILE A 1 -11.26 3.24 -13.45
CA ILE A 1 -9.96 3.91 -13.67
C ILE A 1 -8.91 3.05 -13.03
N LEU A 2 -7.84 2.74 -13.76
CA LEU A 2 -6.76 1.92 -13.25
C LEU A 2 -5.69 2.82 -12.64
N TYR A 3 -5.31 2.52 -11.39
CA TYR A 3 -4.16 3.11 -10.72
C TYR A 3 -3.09 2.03 -10.59
N TYR A 4 -1.86 2.38 -10.99
CA TYR A 4 -0.69 1.52 -10.82
C TYR A 4 0.03 1.99 -9.57
N ILE A 5 0.10 1.13 -8.56
CA ILE A 5 0.66 1.46 -7.26
C ILE A 5 1.96 0.69 -7.10
N THR A 6 3.04 1.41 -6.83
CA THR A 6 4.35 0.83 -6.56
C THR A 6 4.76 1.13 -5.14
N VAL A 7 4.94 0.09 -4.33
CA VAL A 7 5.34 0.17 -2.93
C VAL A 7 6.82 -0.18 -2.82
N TYR A 8 7.59 0.69 -2.19
CA TYR A 8 9.02 0.51 -1.95
C TYR A 8 9.25 0.24 -0.48
N THR A 9 9.73 -0.97 -0.14
CA THR A 9 10.16 -1.29 1.22
C THR A 9 11.63 -0.94 1.37
N GLY A 10 11.98 -0.17 2.39
CA GLY A 10 13.32 0.41 2.50
C GLY A 10 14.42 -0.57 2.91
N ASP A 11 15.64 -0.04 2.98
CA ASP A 11 16.86 -0.77 3.35
C ASP A 11 17.25 -0.54 4.81
N LYS A 12 16.44 -1.03 5.75
CA LYS A 12 16.82 -1.11 7.17
C LYS A 12 16.83 -2.57 7.65
N LYS A 13 17.53 -2.83 8.75
CA LYS A 13 17.44 -4.14 9.41
C LYS A 13 15.99 -4.35 9.84
N ASN A 14 15.42 -5.51 9.52
CA ASN A 14 14.02 -5.86 9.79
C ASN A 14 13.02 -4.85 9.17
N ALA A 15 13.30 -4.39 7.95
CA ALA A 15 12.44 -3.45 7.24
C ALA A 15 11.19 -4.07 6.62
N GLY A 16 11.20 -5.37 6.35
CA GLY A 16 10.06 -6.08 5.76
C GLY A 16 8.99 -6.46 6.77
N THR A 17 7.81 -6.85 6.29
CA THR A 17 6.68 -7.24 7.13
C THR A 17 5.94 -8.44 6.56
N ASP A 18 5.52 -9.35 7.45
CA ASP A 18 4.60 -10.44 7.14
C ASP A 18 3.12 -10.04 7.33
N SER A 19 2.86 -8.80 7.78
CA SER A 19 1.49 -8.29 7.94
C SER A 19 0.81 -8.11 6.58
N ARG A 20 -0.53 -8.15 6.57
CA ARG A 20 -1.30 -7.79 5.39
C ARG A 20 -1.32 -6.27 5.24
N VAL A 21 -0.78 -5.78 4.12
CA VAL A 21 -0.75 -4.35 3.78
C VAL A 21 -2.03 -3.96 3.04
N TYR A 22 -2.56 -2.80 3.36
CA TYR A 22 -3.72 -2.21 2.69
C TYR A 22 -3.45 -0.75 2.33
N ILE A 23 -4.24 -0.24 1.39
CA ILE A 23 -4.34 1.19 1.08
C ILE A 23 -5.75 1.70 1.32
N VAL A 24 -5.88 3.01 1.51
CA VAL A 24 -7.14 3.75 1.39
C VAL A 24 -6.92 4.86 0.37
N MET A 25 -7.77 4.89 -0.66
CA MET A 25 -7.72 5.89 -1.71
C MET A 25 -8.64 7.05 -1.35
N HIS A 26 -8.17 8.28 -1.54
CA HIS A 26 -8.96 9.49 -1.34
C HIS A 26 -9.07 10.27 -2.65
N GLY A 27 -10.30 10.51 -3.12
CA GLY A 27 -10.61 11.51 -4.13
C GLY A 27 -11.14 12.79 -3.48
N THR A 28 -11.53 13.78 -4.29
CA THR A 28 -11.91 15.13 -3.81
C THR A 28 -12.94 15.14 -2.66
N ASN A 29 -13.93 14.23 -2.66
CA ASN A 29 -14.96 14.15 -1.62
C ASN A 29 -15.37 12.71 -1.31
N VAL A 30 -14.47 11.74 -1.55
CA VAL A 30 -14.76 10.31 -1.35
C VAL A 30 -13.52 9.59 -0.85
N SER A 31 -13.71 8.61 0.03
CA SER A 31 -12.66 7.70 0.48
C SER A 31 -13.12 6.27 0.24
N SER A 32 -12.19 5.37 -0.07
CA SER A 32 -12.48 3.95 -0.18
C SER A 32 -12.54 3.30 1.21
N ASN A 33 -13.00 2.05 1.28
CA ASN A 33 -12.62 1.17 2.38
C ASN A 33 -11.15 0.74 2.23
N GLN A 34 -10.63 -0.04 3.18
CA GLN A 34 -9.33 -0.68 3.04
C GLN A 34 -9.32 -1.61 1.82
N ILE A 35 -8.34 -1.40 0.94
CA ILE A 35 -8.07 -2.27 -0.21
C ILE A 35 -6.77 -3.01 0.10
N PHE A 36 -6.87 -4.30 0.39
CA PHE A 36 -5.69 -5.12 0.68
C PHE A 36 -4.87 -5.36 -0.59
N LEU A 37 -3.56 -5.15 -0.47
CA LEU A 37 -2.58 -5.37 -1.54
C LEU A 37 -2.15 -6.84 -1.53
N SER A 38 -3.00 -7.69 -2.10
CA SER A 38 -2.75 -9.13 -2.20
C SER A 38 -1.46 -9.45 -2.95
N ASP A 39 -0.80 -10.54 -2.55
CA ASP A 39 0.43 -11.08 -3.17
C ASP A 39 1.70 -10.24 -3.03
N GLY A 40 1.63 -9.09 -2.38
CA GLY A 40 2.80 -8.31 -1.99
C GLY A 40 3.67 -9.04 -0.99
N LYS A 41 4.99 -9.01 -1.22
CA LYS A 41 5.97 -9.62 -0.30
C LYS A 41 6.46 -8.63 0.74
N PHE A 42 6.54 -7.34 0.40
CA PHE A 42 6.94 -6.26 1.31
C PHE A 42 8.23 -6.57 2.07
N GLU A 43 9.18 -7.20 1.38
CA GLU A 43 10.46 -7.61 1.92
C GLU A 43 11.45 -6.44 1.96
N LYS A 44 12.47 -6.53 2.81
CA LYS A 44 13.56 -5.55 2.82
C LYS A 44 14.12 -5.34 1.39
N LYS A 45 14.23 -4.07 0.93
CA LYS A 45 14.66 -3.68 -0.43
C LYS A 45 13.73 -4.12 -1.56
N SER A 46 12.50 -4.54 -1.28
CA SER A 46 11.56 -4.94 -2.32
C SER A 46 10.91 -3.73 -3.00
N VAL A 47 10.44 -4.00 -4.22
CA VAL A 47 9.52 -3.13 -4.95
C VAL A 47 8.34 -3.99 -5.36
N ASP A 48 7.19 -3.78 -4.72
CA ASP A 48 5.96 -4.52 -4.97
C ASP A 48 5.01 -3.65 -5.82
N LYS A 49 4.42 -4.23 -6.87
CA LYS A 49 3.60 -3.50 -7.85
C LYS A 49 2.19 -4.06 -7.91
N PHE A 50 1.21 -3.16 -7.85
CA PHE A 50 -0.20 -3.51 -7.81
C PHE A 50 -0.98 -2.70 -8.85
N THR A 51 -2.09 -3.26 -9.30
CA THR A 51 -3.07 -2.55 -10.12
C THR A 51 -4.39 -2.52 -9.38
N VAL A 52 -4.90 -1.31 -9.12
CA VAL A 52 -6.18 -1.11 -8.43
C VAL A 52 -7.17 -0.48 -9.39
N ASN A 53 -8.33 -1.11 -9.52
CA ASN A 53 -9.43 -0.56 -10.29
C ASN A 53 -10.35 0.26 -9.37
N ALA A 54 -10.40 1.56 -9.58
CA ALA A 54 -11.23 2.49 -8.81
C ALA A 54 -12.32 3.13 -9.68
N PRO A 55 -13.52 3.42 -9.15
CA PRO A 55 -14.54 4.14 -9.89
C PRO A 55 -14.10 5.57 -10.27
N PRO A 56 -14.75 6.22 -11.26
CA PRO A 56 -14.32 7.53 -11.77
C PRO A 56 -14.25 8.67 -10.75
N ASN A 57 -15.03 8.62 -9.68
CA ASN A 57 -15.07 9.65 -8.62
C ASN A 57 -13.82 9.68 -7.72
N PHE A 58 -12.89 8.73 -7.88
CA PHE A 58 -11.56 8.77 -7.26
C PHE A 58 -10.52 9.52 -8.09
N SER A 59 -10.90 10.08 -9.24
CA SER A 59 -10.02 10.91 -10.09
C SER A 59 -10.41 12.40 -10.02
N PRO A 60 -9.45 13.31 -9.77
CA PRO A 60 -8.06 13.02 -9.42
C PRO A 60 -7.96 12.39 -8.03
N LEU A 61 -6.97 11.51 -7.86
CA LEU A 61 -6.62 11.00 -6.54
C LEU A 61 -5.93 12.13 -5.77
N THR A 62 -6.44 12.48 -4.60
CA THR A 62 -5.95 13.60 -3.78
C THR A 62 -5.01 13.15 -2.67
N ALA A 63 -5.20 11.94 -2.15
CA ALA A 63 -4.32 11.33 -1.15
C ALA A 63 -4.41 9.80 -1.18
N LEU A 64 -3.42 9.16 -0.57
CA LEU A 64 -3.36 7.72 -0.38
C LEU A 64 -2.83 7.43 1.03
N ASP A 65 -3.65 6.78 1.85
CA ASP A 65 -3.16 6.19 3.10
C ASP A 65 -2.70 4.77 2.83
N ILE A 66 -1.64 4.34 3.50
CA ILE A 66 -1.14 2.97 3.46
C ILE A 66 -0.86 2.50 4.88
N GLY A 67 -1.24 1.26 5.16
CA GLY A 67 -1.11 0.68 6.49
C GLY A 67 -1.07 -0.83 6.43
N HIS A 68 -0.99 -1.46 7.60
CA HIS A 68 -1.02 -2.91 7.73
C HIS A 68 -1.86 -3.31 8.95
N ASP A 69 -2.29 -4.57 9.01
CA ASP A 69 -3.18 -5.07 10.05
C ASP A 69 -2.46 -5.64 11.29
N ASN A 70 -1.15 -5.43 11.39
CA ASN A 70 -0.30 -5.87 12.49
C ASN A 70 -0.29 -7.40 12.72
N SER A 71 -0.66 -8.19 11.71
CA SER A 71 -0.58 -9.66 11.73
C SER A 71 0.85 -10.17 11.45
N GLY A 72 1.10 -11.46 11.68
CA GLY A 72 2.40 -12.09 11.40
C GLY A 72 3.44 -11.90 12.51
N PHE A 73 4.67 -12.38 12.27
CA PHE A 73 5.78 -12.25 13.21
C PHE A 73 6.61 -11.02 12.86
N GLY A 74 6.78 -10.08 13.81
CA GLY A 74 7.51 -8.84 13.56
C GLY A 74 6.76 -7.89 12.61
N PRO A 75 5.61 -7.33 13.03
CA PRO A 75 4.74 -6.56 12.14
C PRO A 75 5.29 -5.16 11.77
N GLY A 76 6.38 -4.73 12.40
CA GLY A 76 7.03 -3.47 12.06
C GLY A 76 7.45 -3.43 10.61
N TRP A 77 7.25 -2.29 9.96
CA TRP A 77 7.54 -2.13 8.55
C TRP A 77 8.24 -0.80 8.30
N TYR A 78 9.32 -0.81 7.55
CA TYR A 78 9.99 0.40 7.09
C TYR A 78 9.63 0.66 5.62
N LEU A 79 8.49 1.28 5.42
CA LEU A 79 8.06 1.80 4.14
C LEU A 79 8.95 2.99 3.73
N ASP A 80 9.52 2.94 2.52
CA ASP A 80 10.31 4.03 1.95
C ASP A 80 9.39 5.05 1.23
N LYS A 81 8.60 4.58 0.26
CA LYS A 81 7.62 5.41 -0.46
C LYS A 81 6.58 4.58 -1.19
N VAL A 82 5.51 5.26 -1.60
CA VAL A 82 4.50 4.74 -2.53
C VAL A 82 4.42 5.68 -3.73
N CYS A 83 4.30 5.13 -4.94
CA CYS A 83 4.20 5.88 -6.20
C CYS A 83 2.99 5.41 -7.01
#